data_AF-A0A2E3IER2-F1
#
_entry.id   AF-A0A2E3IER2-F1
#
_cell.length_a   1.000
_cell.length_b   1.000
_cell.length_c   1.000
_cell.angle_alpha   90.00
_cell.angle_beta   90.00
_cell.angle_gamma   90.00
#
_symmetry.space_group_name_H-M   'P 1'
#
loop_
_entity.id
_entity.type
_entity.pdbx_description
1 polymer ?
#
loop_
_entity_poly.entity_id
_entity_poly.type
_entity_poly.pdbx_seq_one_letter_code
_entity_poly.pdbx_strand_id
1 'polypeptide(L)'
;MRTYLTLSLLILISIHPGAEESPNSSGRLSEDLAELPPLAGLPDPLISDEGSKITSREGWRARRKKMIDSLLFYQYGRIPPKPDRVSATVDRVREHTSGLGSEEWITLTIGSRKQLKMRIVAYIPRTKGPHPVIIEEEGSPGGSKNASMFMKKNYIFIEYARGDLAPDKRGSIGPAQRAYPDFDWAMLAVWAWGGMRVVDYLESRSDVDHDRIAITGHSRGGKAALLAGALDERIDLVAPCQSGAGGAGSSRILGPGSESIAMNDKPNWYHERILLFAENEAHLPFDQHFLKALVAPRALLCMESSDDLFANPVGTRATSHAAMPVFQLFDQEQANGLMYRRGGHSYSSEDWKSLLNFAEFIFYSRPPPGDTSFWQEPFAQEPTKQVSGEQQFIPIGQPGNEADEDRPRVGSHGAVGYPFEMGKNRVSNAEYGVFLNAVAQTEDPHGLYNPKMSIERSNSENSPRAFHYSPRQEAARLPVTYVSWFDAARYCNWLHGGQTETGSYNLTESVPLLDRAKGARAFLPTENEWYKSAYYDPRKNNYAYFRNSFGGLRARLAGRNRNESPYGMNGMDDPIWDWTETAVGALFRGIRSNTWFQGNNRQAAGRFYSNSVLELANIGFRVARPLRKTR
;
A
#
# COMPACT_ATOMS: atom_id res chain seq x y z
N MET A 1 -48.03 3.57 -36.95
CA MET A 1 -49.30 3.98 -36.30
C MET A 1 -49.44 3.17 -35.02
N ARG A 2 -49.45 3.86 -33.86
CA ARG A 2 -49.66 3.41 -32.46
C ARG A 2 -48.66 2.40 -31.85
N THR A 3 -47.69 2.76 -30.99
CA THR A 3 -47.66 3.22 -29.57
C THR A 3 -47.85 2.19 -28.43
N TYR A 4 -46.75 2.05 -27.66
CA TYR A 4 -46.56 1.99 -26.18
C TYR A 4 -46.56 0.70 -25.33
N LEU A 5 -45.48 0.64 -24.52
CA LEU A 5 -45.31 0.15 -23.12
C LEU A 5 -45.36 -1.38 -22.87
N THR A 6 -44.55 -2.00 -21.99
CA THR A 6 -43.89 -1.51 -20.76
C THR A 6 -42.77 -2.45 -20.31
N LEU A 7 -41.68 -1.86 -19.78
CA LEU A 7 -40.62 -2.48 -18.99
C LEU A 7 -41.16 -2.74 -17.56
N SER A 8 -41.01 -3.95 -17.02
CA SER A 8 -41.39 -4.26 -15.63
C SER A 8 -40.19 -4.12 -14.70
N LEU A 9 -40.24 -3.08 -13.88
CA LEU A 9 -39.38 -2.77 -12.75
C LEU A 9 -39.87 -3.61 -11.55
N LEU A 10 -39.03 -4.52 -11.04
CA LEU A 10 -39.34 -5.25 -9.80
C LEU A 10 -38.82 -4.46 -8.61
N ILE A 11 -39.75 -3.81 -7.93
CA ILE A 11 -39.60 -3.13 -6.64
C ILE A 11 -39.46 -4.21 -5.57
N LEU A 12 -38.26 -4.35 -4.99
CA LEU A 12 -38.09 -5.00 -3.69
C LEU A 12 -38.28 -3.93 -2.62
N ILE A 13 -39.40 -4.04 -1.93
CA ILE A 13 -39.80 -3.22 -0.78
C ILE A 13 -38.83 -3.53 0.37
N SER A 14 -37.94 -2.59 0.68
CA SER A 14 -37.18 -2.60 1.93
C SER A 14 -38.16 -2.32 3.07
N ILE A 15 -38.53 -3.36 3.81
CA ILE A 15 -39.13 -3.25 5.13
C ILE A 15 -38.06 -2.61 6.01
N HIS A 16 -38.27 -1.37 6.43
CA HIS A 16 -37.46 -0.70 7.46
C HIS A 16 -37.65 -1.46 8.79
N PRO A 17 -36.62 -2.08 9.38
CA PRO A 17 -36.54 -2.11 10.83
C PRO A 17 -36.30 -0.66 11.29
N GLY A 18 -36.86 -0.29 12.44
CA GLY A 18 -36.87 1.09 12.93
C GLY A 18 -35.50 1.76 12.89
N ALA A 19 -35.53 3.08 12.74
CA ALA A 19 -34.37 3.94 12.96
C ALA A 19 -33.84 3.70 14.39
N GLU A 20 -32.89 2.79 14.52
CA GLU A 20 -31.91 2.83 15.60
C GLU A 20 -31.04 4.06 15.32
N GLU A 21 -30.98 4.95 16.31
CA GLU A 21 -30.14 6.13 16.28
C GLU A 21 -28.71 5.76 15.87
N SER A 22 -28.14 6.55 14.96
CA SER A 22 -26.71 6.50 14.64
C SER A 22 -25.89 6.54 15.95
N PRO A 23 -24.90 5.64 16.16
CA PRO A 23 -24.12 5.57 17.40
C PRO A 23 -23.34 6.86 17.78
N ASN A 24 -23.39 7.92 16.97
CA ASN A 24 -22.54 9.10 17.13
C ASN A 24 -23.26 10.42 17.47
N SER A 25 -24.39 10.37 18.18
CA SER A 25 -25.12 11.57 18.65
C SER A 25 -24.33 12.44 19.65
N SER A 26 -23.19 11.97 20.17
CA SER A 26 -22.34 12.71 21.13
C SER A 26 -21.21 13.54 20.50
N GLY A 27 -20.94 13.38 19.19
CA GLY A 27 -19.80 14.02 18.51
C GLY A 27 -18.41 13.50 18.92
N ARG A 28 -18.34 12.41 19.70
CA ARG A 28 -17.09 11.76 20.12
C ARG A 28 -16.76 10.59 19.18
N LEU A 29 -15.52 10.50 18.68
CA LEU A 29 -15.07 9.35 17.90
C LEU A 29 -14.94 8.10 18.79
N SER A 30 -15.39 6.95 18.30
CA SER A 30 -15.46 5.69 19.06
C SER A 30 -14.20 4.85 18.96
N GLU A 31 -13.90 4.10 20.00
CA GLU A 31 -12.87 3.05 20.00
C GLU A 31 -13.51 1.65 20.09
N ASP A 32 -14.84 1.55 19.96
CA ASP A 32 -15.55 0.26 19.86
C ASP A 32 -15.75 -0.10 18.38
N LEU A 33 -15.20 -1.22 17.94
CA LEU A 33 -15.38 -1.72 16.58
C LEU A 33 -16.85 -2.03 16.26
N ALA A 34 -17.68 -2.32 17.26
CA ALA A 34 -19.12 -2.52 17.08
C ALA A 34 -19.85 -1.23 16.65
N GLU A 35 -19.32 -0.06 17.02
CA GLU A 35 -19.84 1.26 16.63
C GLU A 35 -19.25 1.74 15.30
N LEU A 36 -18.31 0.98 14.71
CA LEU A 36 -17.63 1.29 13.45
C LEU A 36 -17.98 0.21 12.40
N PRO A 37 -19.07 0.36 11.64
CA PRO A 37 -19.52 -0.69 10.74
C PRO A 37 -18.49 -1.02 9.65
N PRO A 38 -18.32 -2.30 9.27
CA PRO A 38 -17.35 -2.69 8.27
C PRO A 38 -17.75 -2.21 6.87
N LEU A 39 -16.77 -1.74 6.10
CA LEU A 39 -16.91 -1.32 4.72
C LEU A 39 -15.99 -2.15 3.82
N ALA A 40 -16.59 -2.77 2.79
CA ALA A 40 -15.86 -3.58 1.81
C ALA A 40 -14.96 -2.74 0.88
N GLY A 41 -15.34 -1.50 0.61
CA GLY A 41 -14.64 -0.57 -0.27
C GLY A 41 -14.01 0.62 0.46
N LEU A 42 -13.47 1.55 -0.31
CA LEU A 42 -12.95 2.82 0.22
C LEU A 42 -14.13 3.75 0.60
N PRO A 43 -14.14 4.33 1.81
CA PRO A 43 -15.16 5.31 2.21
C PRO A 43 -15.19 6.51 1.26
N ASP A 44 -16.35 7.00 0.81
CA ASP A 44 -16.41 8.16 -0.09
C ASP A 44 -16.14 9.47 0.68
N PRO A 45 -15.12 10.28 0.32
CA PRO A 45 -14.83 11.54 1.01
C PRO A 45 -15.94 12.59 0.85
N LEU A 46 -16.80 12.46 -0.18
CA LEU A 46 -17.95 13.33 -0.45
C LEU A 46 -19.26 12.79 0.11
N ILE A 47 -19.21 11.81 1.01
CA ILE A 47 -20.35 11.40 1.83
C ILE A 47 -20.10 11.84 3.28
N SER A 48 -21.05 12.58 3.85
CA SER A 48 -21.07 12.99 5.26
C SER A 48 -21.24 11.80 6.20
N ASP A 49 -20.98 12.01 7.49
CA ASP A 49 -21.14 10.95 8.50
C ASP A 49 -22.63 10.53 8.64
N GLU A 50 -23.56 11.41 8.28
CA GLU A 50 -25.00 11.17 8.22
C GLU A 50 -25.46 10.55 6.87
N GLY A 51 -24.53 10.20 5.97
CA GLY A 51 -24.82 9.56 4.69
C GLY A 51 -25.27 10.51 3.56
N SER A 52 -25.39 11.81 3.83
CA SER A 52 -25.72 12.82 2.80
C SER A 52 -24.56 13.11 1.87
N LYS A 53 -24.85 13.31 0.57
CA LYS A 53 -23.85 13.65 -0.46
C LYS A 53 -23.44 15.12 -0.40
N ILE A 54 -22.14 15.36 -0.46
CA ILE A 54 -21.51 16.68 -0.51
C ILE A 54 -21.32 17.07 -1.97
N THR A 55 -22.01 18.13 -2.39
CA THR A 55 -21.98 18.62 -3.78
C THR A 55 -21.51 20.07 -3.90
N SER A 56 -21.17 20.72 -2.78
CA SER A 56 -20.75 22.13 -2.75
C SER A 56 -19.40 22.31 -2.06
N ARG A 57 -18.67 23.36 -2.47
CA ARG A 57 -17.38 23.74 -1.88
C ARG A 57 -17.51 24.13 -0.40
N GLU A 58 -18.64 24.68 0.00
CA GLU A 58 -18.93 24.99 1.42
C GLU A 58 -19.17 23.71 2.23
N GLY A 59 -19.93 22.75 1.70
CA GLY A 59 -20.11 21.44 2.32
C GLY A 59 -18.78 20.69 2.48
N TRP A 60 -17.88 20.81 1.49
CA TRP A 60 -16.52 20.27 1.60
C TRP A 60 -15.72 20.85 2.76
N ARG A 61 -15.81 22.17 3.01
CA ARG A 61 -15.10 22.81 4.14
C ARG A 61 -15.52 22.22 5.50
N ALA A 62 -16.81 21.94 5.67
CA ALA A 62 -17.30 21.29 6.89
C ALA A 62 -16.78 19.84 7.00
N ARG A 63 -16.84 19.08 5.89
CA ARG A 63 -16.37 17.69 5.84
C ARG A 63 -14.87 17.56 6.09
N ARG A 64 -14.07 18.45 5.51
CA ARG A 64 -12.62 18.57 5.69
C ARG A 64 -12.24 18.56 7.17
N LYS A 65 -12.94 19.33 8.02
CA LYS A 65 -12.67 19.38 9.45
C LYS A 65 -12.89 18.02 10.13
N LYS A 66 -14.01 17.35 9.84
CA LYS A 66 -14.33 16.02 10.40
C LYS A 66 -13.33 14.95 9.95
N MET A 67 -12.88 15.00 8.70
CA MET A 67 -11.84 14.09 8.20
C MET A 67 -10.51 14.29 8.93
N ILE A 68 -10.10 15.54 9.17
CA ILE A 68 -8.90 15.85 9.96
C ILE A 68 -9.05 15.30 11.39
N ASP A 69 -10.20 15.51 12.04
CA ASP A 69 -10.45 15.01 13.39
C ASP A 69 -10.29 13.48 13.46
N SER A 70 -10.82 12.75 12.48
CA SER A 70 -10.67 11.29 12.41
C SER A 70 -9.21 10.85 12.21
N LEU A 71 -8.48 11.49 11.29
CA LEU A 71 -7.07 11.16 11.02
C LEU A 71 -6.19 11.44 12.25
N LEU A 72 -6.39 12.58 12.91
CA LEU A 72 -5.64 12.92 14.12
C LEU A 72 -6.04 12.02 15.30
N PHE A 73 -7.30 11.67 15.45
CA PHE A 73 -7.72 10.80 16.55
C PHE A 73 -7.16 9.38 16.39
N TYR A 74 -7.41 8.71 15.26
CA TYR A 74 -7.03 7.30 15.13
C TYR A 74 -5.56 7.10 14.76
N GLN A 75 -4.96 7.98 13.94
CA GLN A 75 -3.67 7.67 13.29
C GLN A 75 -2.51 8.55 13.73
N TYR A 76 -2.69 9.86 13.87
CA TYR A 76 -1.56 10.79 14.01
C TYR A 76 -1.43 11.44 15.40
N GLY A 77 -2.48 11.41 16.21
CA GLY A 77 -2.59 12.11 17.50
C GLY A 77 -2.83 13.62 17.33
N ARG A 78 -3.34 14.28 18.38
CA ARG A 78 -3.69 15.72 18.33
C ARG A 78 -2.43 16.57 18.36
N ILE A 79 -2.37 17.55 17.46
CA ILE A 79 -1.20 18.42 17.25
C ILE A 79 -1.41 19.76 17.98
N PRO A 80 -0.34 20.37 18.53
CA PRO A 80 -0.38 21.74 19.08
C PRO A 80 -0.80 22.79 18.05
N PRO A 81 -1.39 23.92 18.51
CA PRO A 81 -1.73 25.04 17.64
C PRO A 81 -0.48 25.69 17.01
N LYS A 82 -0.68 26.66 16.10
CA LYS A 82 0.40 27.53 15.59
C LYS A 82 1.13 28.15 16.80
N PRO A 83 2.48 28.08 16.86
CA PRO A 83 3.23 28.69 17.95
C PRO A 83 3.16 30.22 17.90
N ASP A 84 3.35 30.87 19.05
CA ASP A 84 3.27 32.34 19.16
C ASP A 84 4.24 33.06 18.22
N ARG A 85 5.43 32.47 18.01
CA ARG A 85 6.48 33.03 17.15
C ARG A 85 7.42 31.94 16.64
N VAL A 86 7.85 32.08 15.39
CA VAL A 86 9.03 31.39 14.84
C VAL A 86 10.06 32.46 14.49
N SER A 87 11.26 32.34 15.03
CA SER A 87 12.38 33.24 14.73
C SER A 87 13.56 32.45 14.19
N ALA A 88 14.32 33.01 13.26
CA ALA A 88 15.45 32.35 12.62
C ALA A 88 16.79 33.00 12.99
N THR A 89 17.82 32.19 13.16
CA THR A 89 19.21 32.64 13.27
C THR A 89 20.00 31.99 12.14
N VAL A 90 20.63 32.79 11.29
CA VAL A 90 21.54 32.31 10.25
C VAL A 90 22.87 31.97 10.92
N ASP A 91 23.15 30.68 11.06
CA ASP A 91 24.35 30.19 11.72
C ASP A 91 25.56 30.24 10.79
N ARG A 92 25.33 30.03 9.49
CA ARG A 92 26.41 29.98 8.48
C ARG A 92 25.87 30.17 7.06
N VAL A 93 26.58 30.95 6.25
CA VAL A 93 26.34 31.08 4.81
C VAL A 93 27.57 30.61 4.03
N ARG A 94 27.36 29.86 2.95
CA ARG A 94 28.42 29.43 2.02
C ARG A 94 27.96 29.58 0.58
N GLU A 95 28.88 29.79 -0.35
CA GLU A 95 28.60 29.61 -1.77
C GLU A 95 28.33 28.12 -2.04
N HIS A 96 27.27 27.82 -2.78
CA HIS A 96 26.97 26.44 -3.17
C HIS A 96 27.99 25.96 -4.21
N THR A 97 28.41 24.70 -4.13
CA THR A 97 29.47 24.14 -5.00
C THR A 97 29.18 24.21 -6.51
N SER A 98 27.91 24.34 -6.90
CA SER A 98 27.51 24.54 -8.29
C SER A 98 27.65 25.97 -8.82
N GLY A 99 27.95 26.96 -7.96
CA GLY A 99 28.03 28.38 -8.30
C GLY A 99 26.68 29.06 -8.63
N LEU A 100 25.56 28.37 -8.42
CA LEU A 100 24.21 28.85 -8.77
C LEU A 100 23.57 29.72 -7.67
N GLY A 101 24.16 29.77 -6.48
CA GLY A 101 23.53 30.33 -5.30
C GLY A 101 24.29 30.04 -4.01
N SER A 102 23.63 30.26 -2.88
CA SER A 102 24.19 30.05 -1.53
C SER A 102 23.52 28.89 -0.79
N GLU A 103 24.22 28.37 0.23
CA GLU A 103 23.72 27.48 1.27
C GLU A 103 23.66 28.25 2.60
N GLU A 104 22.46 28.51 3.11
CA GLU A 104 22.22 29.15 4.41
C GLU A 104 21.82 28.09 5.45
N TRP A 105 22.68 27.86 6.44
CA TRP A 105 22.40 27.01 7.59
C TRP A 105 21.73 27.87 8.66
N ILE A 106 20.53 27.48 9.06
CA ILE A 106 19.65 28.31 9.89
C ILE A 106 19.11 27.46 11.04
N THR A 107 19.08 28.04 12.24
CA THR A 107 18.36 27.49 13.38
C THR A 107 17.04 28.25 13.56
N LEU A 108 15.92 27.55 13.40
CA LEU A 108 14.60 28.05 13.78
C LEU A 108 14.41 27.86 15.28
N THR A 109 14.11 28.93 15.99
CA THR A 109 13.62 28.91 17.37
C THR A 109 12.11 29.07 17.35
N ILE A 110 11.41 28.02 17.79
CA ILE A 110 9.95 27.90 17.77
C ILE A 110 9.43 28.16 19.18
N GLY A 111 8.60 29.20 19.32
CA GLY A 111 7.95 29.59 20.56
C GLY A 111 7.17 28.42 21.16
N SER A 112 7.54 28.05 22.38
CA SER A 112 6.86 27.05 23.21
C SER A 112 7.30 27.23 24.66
N ARG A 113 6.68 26.50 25.60
CA ARG A 113 7.12 26.50 27.02
C ARG A 113 8.62 26.18 27.19
N LYS A 114 9.23 25.44 26.25
CA LYS A 114 10.64 25.02 26.32
C LYS A 114 11.53 25.58 25.19
N GLN A 115 11.01 26.46 24.33
CA GLN A 115 11.68 26.97 23.12
C GLN A 115 12.34 25.88 22.27
N LEU A 116 11.60 25.33 21.32
CA LEU A 116 12.12 24.26 20.46
C LEU A 116 13.10 24.85 19.43
N LYS A 117 14.13 24.08 19.10
CA LYS A 117 15.07 24.41 18.03
C LYS A 117 14.97 23.37 16.94
N MET A 118 14.94 23.82 15.69
CA MET A 118 14.97 22.96 14.52
C MET A 118 15.93 23.57 13.50
N ARG A 119 16.91 22.79 13.05
CA ARG A 119 17.82 23.22 11.99
C ARG A 119 17.15 23.07 10.63
N ILE A 120 17.42 24.02 9.75
CA ILE A 120 17.12 23.95 8.32
C ILE A 120 18.37 24.35 7.51
N VAL A 121 18.42 23.91 6.26
CA VAL A 121 19.37 24.42 5.27
C VAL A 121 18.57 24.95 4.09
N ALA A 122 18.74 26.22 3.76
CA ALA A 122 18.13 26.85 2.61
C ALA A 122 19.16 27.05 1.49
N TYR A 123 18.86 26.52 0.31
CA TYR A 123 19.63 26.69 -0.91
C TYR A 123 18.96 27.78 -1.74
N ILE A 124 19.63 28.93 -1.86
CA ILE A 124 19.02 30.16 -2.40
C ILE A 124 19.70 30.53 -3.72
N PRO A 125 18.95 30.66 -4.83
CA PRO A 125 19.53 31.01 -6.12
C PRO A 125 20.10 32.44 -6.10
N ARG A 126 21.15 32.69 -6.88
CA ARG A 126 21.81 34.00 -6.99
C ARG A 126 20.90 35.10 -7.57
N THR A 127 19.87 34.71 -8.29
CA THR A 127 18.91 35.62 -8.92
C THR A 127 18.07 36.35 -7.88
N LYS A 128 17.59 37.54 -8.23
CA LYS A 128 16.71 38.31 -7.35
C LYS A 128 15.32 37.65 -7.32
N GLY A 129 14.76 37.48 -6.12
CA GLY A 129 13.41 36.94 -5.90
C GLY A 129 12.28 37.92 -6.22
N PRO A 130 11.02 37.57 -5.89
CA PRO A 130 10.63 36.40 -5.10
C PRO A 130 10.77 35.07 -5.85
N HIS A 131 11.08 33.99 -5.12
CA HIS A 131 11.31 32.65 -5.65
C HIS A 131 10.32 31.61 -5.11
N PRO A 132 9.81 30.68 -5.94
CA PRO A 132 9.08 29.51 -5.44
C PRO A 132 9.97 28.64 -4.54
N VAL A 133 9.34 27.87 -3.64
CA VAL A 133 10.06 27.08 -2.62
C VAL A 133 9.72 25.60 -2.74
N ILE A 134 10.72 24.74 -2.61
CA ILE A 134 10.54 23.30 -2.35
C ILE A 134 11.09 22.99 -0.95
N ILE A 135 10.25 22.47 -0.06
CA ILE A 135 10.64 22.01 1.27
C ILE A 135 10.76 20.49 1.23
N GLU A 136 11.92 19.93 1.57
CA GLU A 136 12.17 18.51 1.71
C GLU A 136 12.22 18.09 3.19
N GLU A 137 11.43 17.07 3.52
CA GLU A 137 11.61 16.26 4.72
C GLU A 137 12.74 15.22 4.49
N GLU A 138 13.98 15.56 4.85
CA GLU A 138 15.15 14.68 4.66
C GLU A 138 15.67 14.02 5.96
N GLY A 139 15.08 14.27 7.13
CA GLY A 139 15.57 13.70 8.40
C GLY A 139 16.84 14.36 8.94
N SER A 140 17.84 14.60 8.08
CA SER A 140 19.10 15.30 8.37
C SER A 140 19.40 16.30 7.25
N PRO A 141 19.57 17.59 7.53
CA PRO A 141 19.73 18.59 6.49
C PRO A 141 21.19 18.75 6.04
N GLY A 142 21.35 19.18 4.80
CA GLY A 142 22.61 19.55 4.16
C GLY A 142 23.21 18.43 3.31
N GLY A 143 23.91 18.84 2.24
CA GLY A 143 24.54 17.91 1.28
C GLY A 143 23.63 17.50 0.13
N SER A 144 22.52 18.22 -0.08
CA SER A 144 21.59 17.99 -1.21
C SER A 144 22.33 17.83 -2.53
N LYS A 145 22.08 16.71 -3.22
CA LYS A 145 22.51 16.56 -4.61
C LYS A 145 21.53 17.20 -5.60
N ASN A 146 20.32 17.50 -5.13
CA ASN A 146 19.20 17.91 -5.99
C ASN A 146 18.92 19.42 -5.92
N ALA A 147 19.33 20.12 -4.85
CA ALA A 147 19.15 21.56 -4.72
C ALA A 147 19.64 22.36 -5.94
N SER A 148 20.76 21.94 -6.55
CA SER A 148 21.30 22.59 -7.76
C SER A 148 20.34 22.58 -8.95
N MET A 149 19.53 21.53 -9.09
CA MET A 149 18.52 21.41 -10.15
C MET A 149 17.40 22.44 -9.97
N PHE A 150 16.99 22.67 -8.72
CA PHE A 150 15.95 23.65 -8.35
C PHE A 150 16.47 25.09 -8.42
N MET A 151 17.68 25.37 -7.91
CA MET A 151 18.31 26.69 -8.03
C MET A 151 18.52 27.11 -9.50
N LYS A 152 18.84 26.16 -10.39
CA LYS A 152 18.94 26.43 -11.83
C LYS A 152 17.63 26.94 -12.44
N LYS A 153 16.50 26.62 -11.80
CA LYS A 153 15.15 27.08 -12.16
C LYS A 153 14.65 28.24 -11.30
N ASN A 154 15.53 28.83 -10.48
CA ASN A 154 15.22 29.90 -9.53
C ASN A 154 14.24 29.50 -8.43
N TYR A 155 14.31 28.25 -7.97
CA TYR A 155 13.60 27.82 -6.77
C TYR A 155 14.53 27.90 -5.57
N ILE A 156 14.00 28.31 -4.42
CA ILE A 156 14.62 28.05 -3.12
C ILE A 156 14.35 26.58 -2.78
N PHE A 157 15.36 25.85 -2.33
CA PHE A 157 15.23 24.48 -1.84
C PHE A 157 15.56 24.44 -0.35
N ILE A 158 14.73 23.82 0.49
CA ILE A 158 14.92 23.82 1.94
C ILE A 158 14.84 22.39 2.48
N GLU A 159 15.84 21.98 3.24
CA GLU A 159 15.80 20.73 4.02
C GLU A 159 15.60 21.06 5.50
N TYR A 160 14.76 20.30 6.21
CA TYR A 160 14.58 20.49 7.65
C TYR A 160 14.89 19.24 8.49
N ALA A 161 15.54 19.47 9.64
CA ALA A 161 15.96 18.42 10.56
C ALA A 161 14.83 17.95 11.47
N ARG A 162 13.90 17.13 10.99
CA ARG A 162 12.81 16.61 11.85
C ARG A 162 13.29 15.87 13.10
N GLY A 163 14.51 15.29 13.06
CA GLY A 163 15.13 14.60 14.19
C GLY A 163 15.42 15.52 15.38
N ASP A 164 15.56 16.83 15.14
CA ASP A 164 15.70 17.84 16.19
C ASP A 164 14.41 17.99 17.01
N LEU A 165 13.25 17.66 16.43
CA LEU A 165 11.94 17.72 17.09
C LEU A 165 11.53 16.36 17.67
N ALA A 166 11.72 15.28 16.91
CA ALA A 166 11.46 13.92 17.35
C ALA A 166 12.46 12.95 16.68
N PRO A 167 13.47 12.46 17.42
CA PRO A 167 14.40 11.46 16.90
C PRO A 167 13.67 10.18 16.51
N ASP A 168 14.02 9.60 15.36
CA ASP A 168 13.45 8.35 14.86
C ASP A 168 14.01 7.14 15.62
N LYS A 169 13.67 7.05 16.91
CA LYS A 169 14.20 6.06 17.86
C LYS A 169 13.08 5.50 18.72
N ARG A 170 12.93 4.18 18.71
CA ARG A 170 11.91 3.46 19.49
C ARG A 170 12.03 3.79 20.99
N GLY A 171 10.89 4.03 21.63
CA GLY A 171 10.82 4.35 23.07
C GLY A 171 11.33 5.75 23.43
N SER A 172 11.68 6.60 22.46
CA SER A 172 12.09 7.98 22.75
C SER A 172 10.89 8.92 22.78
N ILE A 173 10.84 9.80 23.78
CA ILE A 173 9.95 10.97 23.81
C ILE A 173 10.78 12.15 23.27
N GLY A 174 10.44 12.67 22.10
CA GLY A 174 11.20 13.73 21.42
C GLY A 174 11.14 15.09 22.12
N PRO A 175 12.06 16.03 21.80
CA PRO A 175 12.01 17.40 22.29
C PRO A 175 10.63 18.07 22.15
N ALA A 176 9.97 17.92 21.00
CA ALA A 176 8.67 18.53 20.75
C ALA A 176 7.58 17.97 21.68
N GLN A 177 7.48 16.64 21.82
CA GLN A 177 6.53 16.02 22.74
C GLN A 177 6.79 16.44 24.20
N ARG A 178 8.06 16.61 24.61
CA ARG A 178 8.39 17.14 25.96
C ARG A 178 8.04 18.62 26.16
N ALA A 179 7.95 19.40 25.09
CA ALA A 179 7.55 20.80 25.14
C ALA A 179 6.02 20.97 25.12
N TYR A 180 5.31 19.98 24.58
CA TYR A 180 3.85 19.92 24.44
C TYR A 180 3.29 18.62 25.06
N PRO A 181 3.39 18.43 26.39
CA PRO A 181 2.99 17.18 27.05
C PRO A 181 1.47 16.95 27.06
N ASP A 182 0.68 18.01 26.84
CA ASP A 182 -0.79 17.96 26.85
C ASP A 182 -1.37 17.43 25.52
N PHE A 183 -0.50 17.10 24.56
CA PHE A 183 -0.85 16.64 23.21
C PHE A 183 -0.35 15.20 22.98
N ASP A 184 -1.18 14.37 22.36
CA ASP A 184 -0.94 12.95 22.11
C ASP A 184 -0.43 12.65 20.68
N TRP A 185 -0.04 13.67 19.91
CA TRP A 185 0.63 13.52 18.62
C TRP A 185 1.80 12.51 18.60
N ALA A 186 1.73 11.62 17.62
CA ALA A 186 2.77 10.64 17.28
C ALA A 186 3.93 11.28 16.49
N MET A 187 5.01 10.51 16.24
CA MET A 187 6.21 11.10 15.61
C MET A 187 5.97 11.68 14.22
N LEU A 188 5.13 11.05 13.37
CA LEU A 188 4.83 11.58 12.04
C LEU A 188 4.14 12.95 12.11
N ALA A 189 3.25 13.14 13.08
CA ALA A 189 2.57 14.41 13.32
C ALA A 189 3.54 15.51 13.78
N VAL A 190 4.52 15.15 14.61
CA VAL A 190 5.59 16.08 15.01
C VAL A 190 6.44 16.51 13.81
N TRP A 191 6.79 15.57 12.93
CA TRP A 191 7.59 15.87 11.73
C TRP A 191 6.82 16.71 10.72
N ALA A 192 5.52 16.44 10.54
CA ALA A 192 4.63 17.26 9.72
C ALA A 192 4.52 18.69 10.29
N TRP A 193 4.30 18.81 11.61
CA TRP A 193 4.27 20.09 12.30
C TRP A 193 5.59 20.85 12.15
N GLY A 194 6.74 20.17 12.17
CA GLY A 194 8.04 20.77 11.85
C GLY A 194 8.07 21.43 10.47
N GLY A 195 7.58 20.73 9.42
CA GLY A 195 7.44 21.30 8.07
C GLY A 195 6.56 22.57 8.06
N MET A 196 5.45 22.58 8.80
CA MET A 196 4.59 23.77 8.94
C MET A 196 5.31 24.95 9.63
N ARG A 197 6.31 24.68 10.49
CA ARG A 197 7.16 25.74 11.07
C ARG A 197 8.14 26.33 10.07
N VAL A 198 8.57 25.54 9.08
CA VAL A 198 9.34 26.08 7.95
C VAL A 198 8.48 27.06 7.17
N VAL A 199 7.19 26.76 6.94
CA VAL A 199 6.25 27.69 6.29
C VAL A 199 6.07 28.97 7.12
N ASP A 200 5.95 28.87 8.45
CA ASP A 200 5.91 30.07 9.32
C ASP A 200 7.19 30.93 9.22
N TYR A 201 8.36 30.31 9.03
CA TYR A 201 9.59 31.04 8.76
C TYR A 201 9.56 31.75 7.41
N LEU A 202 9.03 31.09 6.37
CA LEU A 202 8.93 31.65 5.03
C LEU A 202 8.10 32.94 5.02
N GLU A 203 7.04 33.06 5.82
CA GLU A 203 6.24 34.31 5.95
C GLU A 203 7.09 35.57 6.26
N SER A 204 8.30 35.40 6.82
CA SER A 204 9.22 36.51 7.12
C SER A 204 10.21 36.86 6.01
N ARG A 205 10.21 36.14 4.89
CA ARG A 205 11.19 36.27 3.80
C ARG A 205 10.61 36.98 2.58
N SER A 206 11.09 38.19 2.30
CA SER A 206 10.65 38.98 1.13
C SER A 206 11.13 38.44 -0.23
N ASP A 207 12.08 37.51 -0.23
CA ASP A 207 12.62 36.84 -1.42
C ASP A 207 11.90 35.51 -1.74
N VAL A 208 10.83 35.20 -1.01
CA VAL A 208 9.98 34.02 -1.23
C VAL A 208 8.69 34.42 -1.96
N ASP A 209 8.28 33.58 -2.92
CA ASP A 209 6.95 33.61 -3.52
C ASP A 209 6.00 32.78 -2.64
N HIS A 210 5.14 33.45 -1.87
CA HIS A 210 4.26 32.81 -0.90
C HIS A 210 3.09 32.04 -1.53
N ASP A 211 2.84 32.20 -2.83
CA ASP A 211 1.80 31.49 -3.58
C ASP A 211 2.36 30.25 -4.33
N ARG A 212 3.63 29.90 -4.09
CA ARG A 212 4.34 28.80 -4.74
C ARG A 212 5.24 28.02 -3.78
N ILE A 213 4.63 27.47 -2.74
CA ILE A 213 5.32 26.65 -1.73
C ILE A 213 4.99 25.18 -1.95
N ALA A 214 6.02 24.35 -2.20
CA ALA A 214 5.87 22.91 -2.26
C ALA A 214 6.49 22.21 -1.05
N ILE A 215 5.95 21.05 -0.67
CA ILE A 215 6.57 20.13 0.29
C ILE A 215 6.70 18.73 -0.30
N THR A 216 7.84 18.09 -0.06
CA THR A 216 8.14 16.72 -0.49
C THR A 216 8.86 15.94 0.61
N GLY A 217 8.94 14.63 0.44
CA GLY A 217 9.75 13.76 1.25
C GLY A 217 9.65 12.32 0.77
N HIS A 218 10.63 11.50 1.14
CA HIS A 218 10.68 10.09 0.75
C HIS A 218 10.32 9.15 1.91
N SER A 219 9.57 8.10 1.63
CA SER A 219 9.21 7.07 2.61
C SER A 219 8.46 7.69 3.79
N ARG A 220 8.93 7.51 5.02
CA ARG A 220 8.42 8.18 6.22
C ARG A 220 8.42 9.71 6.14
N GLY A 221 9.32 10.30 5.36
CA GLY A 221 9.28 11.74 5.07
C GLY A 221 8.14 12.13 4.14
N GLY A 222 7.83 11.28 3.16
CA GLY A 222 6.65 11.45 2.32
C GLY A 222 5.35 11.37 3.12
N LYS A 223 5.29 10.50 4.14
CA LYS A 223 4.16 10.43 5.08
C LYS A 223 3.97 11.77 5.82
N ALA A 224 5.06 12.32 6.37
CA ALA A 224 5.04 13.61 7.07
C ALA A 224 4.73 14.79 6.15
N ALA A 225 5.28 14.80 4.92
CA ALA A 225 5.01 15.82 3.91
C ALA A 225 3.54 15.83 3.48
N LEU A 226 2.95 14.65 3.25
CA LEU A 226 1.53 14.53 2.93
C LEU A 226 0.64 15.01 4.08
N LEU A 227 0.96 14.64 5.33
CA LEU A 227 0.22 15.12 6.49
C LEU A 227 0.36 16.63 6.68
N ALA A 228 1.56 17.20 6.53
CA ALA A 228 1.78 18.64 6.59
C ALA A 228 0.96 19.37 5.52
N GLY A 229 1.00 18.88 4.27
CA GLY A 229 0.20 19.40 3.18
C GLY A 229 -1.30 19.30 3.44
N ALA A 230 -1.79 18.21 4.04
CA ALA A 230 -3.19 18.06 4.40
C ALA A 230 -3.65 19.06 5.48
N LEU A 231 -2.78 19.41 6.43
CA LEU A 231 -3.10 20.26 7.58
C LEU A 231 -2.79 21.75 7.38
N ASP A 232 -1.88 22.10 6.47
CA ASP A 232 -1.45 23.47 6.21
C ASP A 232 -1.80 23.88 4.78
N GLU A 233 -2.82 24.73 4.65
CA GLU A 233 -3.36 25.18 3.36
C GLU A 233 -2.46 26.19 2.65
N ARG A 234 -1.37 26.66 3.29
CA ARG A 234 -0.36 27.54 2.67
C ARG A 234 0.63 26.80 1.76
N ILE A 235 0.53 25.47 1.66
CA ILE A 235 1.40 24.63 0.84
C ILE A 235 0.68 24.33 -0.49
N ASP A 236 1.09 24.96 -1.57
CA ASP A 236 0.46 24.90 -2.89
C ASP A 236 0.68 23.57 -3.64
N LEU A 237 1.78 22.88 -3.36
CA LEU A 237 2.09 21.57 -3.95
C LEU A 237 2.60 20.56 -2.90
N VAL A 238 1.94 19.42 -2.80
CA VAL A 238 2.31 18.34 -1.87
C VAL A 238 2.77 17.13 -2.68
N ALA A 239 4.01 16.69 -2.50
CA ALA A 239 4.61 15.67 -3.36
C ALA A 239 5.21 14.50 -2.55
N PRO A 240 4.39 13.62 -1.94
CA PRO A 240 4.91 12.47 -1.24
C PRO A 240 5.56 11.46 -2.22
N CYS A 241 6.78 11.02 -1.89
CA CYS A 241 7.49 9.99 -2.65
C CYS A 241 7.53 8.66 -1.88
N GLN A 242 6.97 7.59 -2.49
CA GLN A 242 6.97 6.22 -1.96
C GLN A 242 6.56 6.15 -0.48
N SER A 243 5.51 6.88 -0.14
CA SER A 243 5.16 7.14 1.26
C SER A 243 4.45 5.97 1.93
N GLY A 244 3.81 5.05 1.19
CA GLY A 244 3.30 3.79 1.72
C GLY A 244 2.21 3.91 2.79
N ALA A 245 2.14 2.93 3.69
CA ALA A 245 1.09 2.80 4.70
C ALA A 245 1.03 4.01 5.64
N GLY A 246 -0.13 4.62 5.84
CA GLY A 246 -0.22 5.87 6.61
C GLY A 246 0.51 7.06 5.97
N GLY A 247 0.72 6.98 4.66
CA GLY A 247 1.04 8.07 3.74
C GLY A 247 0.04 8.00 2.58
N ALA A 248 0.52 7.73 1.37
CA ALA A 248 -0.31 7.67 0.16
C ALA A 248 -0.93 6.29 -0.11
N GLY A 249 -0.35 5.21 0.41
CA GLY A 249 -0.77 3.83 0.15
C GLY A 249 -1.98 3.41 0.99
N SER A 250 -2.95 2.74 0.39
CA SER A 250 -4.19 2.36 1.07
C SER A 250 -3.96 1.42 2.26
N SER A 251 -4.86 1.49 3.24
CA SER A 251 -4.97 0.51 4.32
C SER A 251 -5.92 -0.65 3.96
N ARG A 252 -6.97 -0.39 3.19
CA ARG A 252 -7.94 -1.41 2.74
C ARG A 252 -7.56 -2.11 1.45
N ILE A 253 -6.81 -1.47 0.56
CA ILE A 253 -6.41 -2.04 -0.73
C ILE A 253 -4.93 -2.36 -0.68
N LEU A 254 -4.58 -3.61 -0.38
CA LEU A 254 -3.21 -4.07 -0.18
C LEU A 254 -2.78 -4.95 -1.35
N GLY A 255 -1.75 -4.51 -2.07
CA GLY A 255 -1.01 -5.38 -2.98
C GLY A 255 -0.18 -6.43 -2.24
N PRO A 256 0.37 -7.42 -2.94
CA PRO A 256 1.16 -8.45 -2.30
C PRO A 256 2.48 -7.87 -1.78
N GLY A 257 2.84 -8.20 -0.54
CA GLY A 257 4.04 -7.69 0.11
C GLY A 257 3.94 -6.26 0.66
N SER A 258 2.75 -5.67 0.65
CA SER A 258 2.52 -4.32 1.19
C SER A 258 2.61 -4.24 2.71
N GLU A 259 3.07 -3.09 3.20
CA GLU A 259 2.99 -2.74 4.63
C GLU A 259 1.53 -2.58 5.06
N SER A 260 1.11 -3.28 6.11
CA SER A 260 -0.24 -3.17 6.67
C SER A 260 -0.24 -2.50 8.05
N ILE A 261 -1.43 -2.22 8.59
CA ILE A 261 -1.58 -1.66 9.94
C ILE A 261 -1.00 -2.59 11.00
N ALA A 262 -1.19 -3.91 10.84
CA ALA A 262 -0.64 -4.93 11.73
C ALA A 262 0.91 -4.94 11.77
N MET A 263 1.57 -4.33 10.78
CA MET A 263 3.03 -4.20 10.72
C MET A 263 3.54 -2.90 11.37
N ASN A 264 2.71 -2.18 12.13
CA ASN A 264 3.09 -0.98 12.87
C ASN A 264 3.95 -1.29 14.11
N ASP A 265 5.14 -1.84 13.88
CA ASP A 265 6.19 -2.00 14.88
C ASP A 265 7.18 -0.81 14.88
N LYS A 266 6.75 0.33 14.36
CA LYS A 266 7.64 1.47 14.13
C LYS A 266 7.96 2.20 15.44
N PRO A 267 8.98 3.07 15.45
CA PRO A 267 9.22 4.00 16.55
C PRO A 267 8.05 4.98 16.78
N ASN A 268 6.93 4.55 17.38
CA ASN A 268 5.75 5.37 17.70
C ASN A 268 5.37 6.36 16.57
N TRP A 269 5.46 5.93 15.30
CA TRP A 269 5.20 6.79 14.13
C TRP A 269 3.74 7.23 14.08
N TYR A 270 2.85 6.33 14.51
CA TYR A 270 1.41 6.54 14.58
C TYR A 270 0.93 6.51 16.03
N HIS A 271 -0.26 7.06 16.26
CA HIS A 271 -1.00 6.91 17.50
C HIS A 271 -1.41 5.44 17.68
N GLU A 272 -1.37 4.92 18.92
CA GLU A 272 -1.64 3.50 19.19
C GLU A 272 -3.05 3.04 18.78
N ARG A 273 -4.02 3.96 18.83
CA ARG A 273 -5.41 3.75 18.37
C ARG A 273 -5.51 3.18 16.95
N ILE A 274 -4.52 3.37 16.08
CA ILE A 274 -4.58 2.78 14.72
C ILE A 274 -4.56 1.25 14.77
N LEU A 275 -3.98 0.65 15.82
CA LEU A 275 -3.85 -0.79 15.99
C LEU A 275 -5.19 -1.49 16.24
N LEU A 276 -6.25 -0.77 16.63
CA LEU A 276 -7.62 -1.29 16.67
C LEU A 276 -8.04 -1.91 15.33
N PHE A 277 -7.51 -1.37 14.23
CA PHE A 277 -7.87 -1.75 12.87
C PHE A 277 -6.88 -2.73 12.24
N ALA A 278 -5.86 -3.19 12.97
CA ALA A 278 -4.96 -4.24 12.49
C ALA A 278 -5.77 -5.51 12.19
N GLU A 279 -5.74 -5.98 10.94
CA GLU A 279 -6.57 -7.11 10.47
C GLU A 279 -8.09 -6.87 10.58
N ASN A 280 -8.50 -5.63 10.88
CA ASN A 280 -9.88 -5.17 10.98
C ASN A 280 -10.08 -3.91 10.12
N GLU A 281 -9.33 -3.76 9.03
CA GLU A 281 -9.27 -2.56 8.20
C GLU A 281 -10.61 -2.20 7.56
N ALA A 282 -11.54 -3.16 7.45
CA ALA A 282 -12.92 -2.90 7.04
C ALA A 282 -13.62 -1.86 7.95
N HIS A 283 -13.30 -1.85 9.25
CA HIS A 283 -13.89 -0.97 10.26
C HIS A 283 -13.25 0.42 10.34
N LEU A 284 -12.14 0.68 9.64
CA LEU A 284 -11.39 1.95 9.72
C LEU A 284 -12.22 3.12 9.13
N PRO A 285 -12.69 4.14 9.87
CA PRO A 285 -13.67 5.10 9.32
C PRO A 285 -13.16 6.01 8.18
N PHE A 286 -11.87 5.91 7.83
CA PHE A 286 -11.23 6.58 6.71
C PHE A 286 -10.30 5.62 5.96
N ASP A 287 -9.73 6.06 4.84
CA ASP A 287 -8.52 5.46 4.25
C ASP A 287 -7.61 6.59 3.74
N GLN A 288 -6.44 6.28 3.20
CA GLN A 288 -5.39 7.27 2.94
C GLN A 288 -5.73 8.26 1.79
N HIS A 289 -6.77 8.00 0.99
CA HIS A 289 -7.29 9.01 0.07
C HIS A 289 -7.92 10.21 0.80
N PHE A 290 -8.22 10.10 2.10
CA PHE A 290 -8.65 11.24 2.90
C PHE A 290 -7.52 12.28 3.00
N LEU A 291 -6.29 11.86 3.29
CA LEU A 291 -5.14 12.79 3.28
C LEU A 291 -4.94 13.46 1.92
N LYS A 292 -5.09 12.68 0.84
CA LYS A 292 -4.98 13.19 -0.53
C LYS A 292 -6.08 14.20 -0.86
N ALA A 293 -7.33 13.88 -0.51
CA ALA A 293 -8.47 14.76 -0.70
C ALA A 293 -8.33 16.06 0.12
N LEU A 294 -7.71 16.00 1.29
CA LEU A 294 -7.39 17.18 2.09
C LEU A 294 -6.34 18.11 1.44
N VAL A 295 -5.68 17.70 0.35
CA VAL A 295 -4.83 18.63 -0.41
C VAL A 295 -5.67 19.49 -1.36
N ALA A 296 -6.75 18.95 -1.91
CA ALA A 296 -7.62 19.66 -2.85
C ALA A 296 -8.14 21.00 -2.28
N PRO A 297 -8.17 22.08 -3.08
CA PRO A 297 -7.87 22.14 -4.52
C PRO A 297 -6.39 22.31 -4.90
N ARG A 298 -5.47 22.32 -3.91
CA ARG A 298 -4.03 22.50 -4.15
C ARG A 298 -3.45 21.26 -4.82
N ALA A 299 -2.25 21.38 -5.36
CA ALA A 299 -1.67 20.30 -6.14
C ALA A 299 -1.10 19.18 -5.26
N LEU A 300 -1.31 17.95 -5.70
CA LEU A 300 -0.80 16.71 -5.12
C LEU A 300 -0.03 15.95 -6.21
N LEU A 301 1.19 15.50 -5.94
CA LEU A 301 1.93 14.59 -6.81
C LEU A 301 2.39 13.36 -6.04
N CYS A 302 1.69 12.24 -6.19
CA CYS A 302 2.19 10.97 -5.69
C CYS A 302 3.28 10.44 -6.63
N MET A 303 4.50 10.29 -6.13
CA MET A 303 5.63 9.71 -6.88
C MET A 303 5.92 8.32 -6.33
N GLU A 304 5.70 7.29 -7.13
CA GLU A 304 5.75 5.91 -6.68
C GLU A 304 6.69 5.05 -7.55
N SER A 305 7.12 3.92 -6.99
CA SER A 305 7.70 2.86 -7.80
C SER A 305 6.79 1.65 -7.84
N SER A 306 6.61 1.10 -9.04
CA SER A 306 5.87 -0.15 -9.22
C SER A 306 6.59 -1.36 -8.61
N ASP A 307 7.91 -1.28 -8.41
CA ASP A 307 8.71 -2.37 -7.85
C ASP A 307 8.86 -2.29 -6.32
N ASP A 308 8.42 -1.20 -5.70
CA ASP A 308 8.41 -1.03 -4.25
C ASP A 308 7.09 -1.50 -3.63
N LEU A 309 6.89 -2.82 -3.69
CA LEU A 309 5.64 -3.46 -3.24
C LEU A 309 5.28 -3.13 -1.78
N PHE A 310 6.27 -2.87 -0.93
CA PHE A 310 6.06 -2.53 0.47
C PHE A 310 5.35 -1.17 0.64
N ALA A 311 5.65 -0.19 -0.22
CA ALA A 311 4.97 1.09 -0.27
C ALA A 311 3.57 1.02 -0.94
N ASN A 312 3.13 -0.17 -1.35
CA ASN A 312 1.78 -0.43 -1.87
C ASN A 312 1.40 0.45 -3.08
N PRO A 313 2.13 0.35 -4.22
CA PRO A 313 1.84 1.16 -5.41
C PRO A 313 0.40 0.99 -5.91
N VAL A 314 -0.14 -0.23 -5.88
CA VAL A 314 -1.55 -0.49 -6.27
C VAL A 314 -2.55 0.17 -5.33
N GLY A 315 -2.25 0.22 -4.03
CA GLY A 315 -3.05 0.96 -3.05
C GLY A 315 -2.94 2.47 -3.23
N THR A 316 -1.75 2.99 -3.56
CA THR A 316 -1.56 4.41 -3.88
C THR A 316 -2.37 4.81 -5.12
N ARG A 317 -2.40 3.96 -6.16
CA ARG A 317 -3.29 4.15 -7.31
C ARG A 317 -4.75 4.24 -6.85
N ALA A 318 -5.23 3.24 -6.11
CA ALA A 318 -6.62 3.19 -5.66
C ALA A 318 -7.01 4.45 -4.86
N THR A 319 -6.15 4.91 -3.95
CA THR A 319 -6.42 6.10 -3.15
C THR A 319 -6.32 7.40 -3.96
N SER A 320 -5.46 7.48 -4.97
CA SER A 320 -5.42 8.65 -5.87
C SER A 320 -6.71 8.77 -6.68
N HIS A 321 -7.23 7.65 -7.18
CA HIS A 321 -8.53 7.62 -7.85
C HIS A 321 -9.68 8.00 -6.90
N ALA A 322 -9.69 7.49 -5.67
CA ALA A 322 -10.71 7.79 -4.68
C ALA A 322 -10.68 9.24 -4.17
N ALA A 323 -9.55 9.94 -4.30
CA ALA A 323 -9.44 11.37 -4.00
C ALA A 323 -9.91 12.27 -5.16
N MET A 324 -9.86 11.79 -6.40
CA MET A 324 -10.17 12.57 -7.61
C MET A 324 -11.54 13.27 -7.59
N PRO A 325 -12.64 12.68 -7.08
CA PRO A 325 -13.93 13.37 -7.00
C PRO A 325 -13.88 14.69 -6.22
N VAL A 326 -13.00 14.81 -5.22
CA VAL A 326 -12.82 16.06 -4.48
C VAL A 326 -12.11 17.10 -5.33
N PHE A 327 -11.11 16.72 -6.12
CA PHE A 327 -10.48 17.63 -7.08
C PHE A 327 -11.46 18.10 -8.16
N GLN A 328 -12.34 17.20 -8.63
CA GLN A 328 -13.42 17.52 -9.58
C GLN A 328 -14.43 18.52 -9.00
N LEU A 329 -14.74 18.46 -7.70
CA LEU A 329 -15.60 19.45 -7.03
C LEU A 329 -15.05 20.89 -7.12
N PHE A 330 -13.74 21.03 -7.34
CA PHE A 330 -13.06 22.31 -7.50
C PHE A 330 -12.62 22.61 -8.93
N ASP A 331 -12.93 21.75 -9.91
CA ASP A 331 -12.48 21.87 -11.29
C ASP A 331 -10.94 21.88 -11.39
N GLN A 332 -10.28 21.02 -10.59
CA GLN A 332 -8.82 20.93 -10.46
C GLN A 332 -8.28 19.50 -10.64
N GLU A 333 -8.84 18.71 -11.57
CA GLU A 333 -8.42 17.33 -11.82
C GLU A 333 -6.94 17.21 -12.16
N GLN A 334 -6.40 18.17 -12.94
CA GLN A 334 -4.99 18.25 -13.31
C GLN A 334 -4.05 18.44 -12.11
N ALA A 335 -4.58 18.89 -10.96
CA ALA A 335 -3.81 19.11 -9.75
C ALA A 335 -3.60 17.80 -8.96
N ASN A 336 -4.26 16.70 -9.31
CA ASN A 336 -4.03 15.38 -8.72
C ASN A 336 -3.14 14.53 -9.65
N GLY A 337 -1.83 14.61 -9.42
CA GLY A 337 -0.80 13.87 -10.14
C GLY A 337 -0.42 12.53 -9.51
N LEU A 338 -0.13 11.55 -10.36
CA LEU A 338 0.33 10.21 -10.03
C LEU A 338 1.37 9.76 -11.07
N MET A 339 2.61 9.56 -10.61
CA MET A 339 3.75 9.13 -11.43
C MET A 339 4.28 7.78 -10.94
N TYR A 340 4.59 6.88 -11.87
CA TYR A 340 5.25 5.61 -11.59
C TYR A 340 6.56 5.51 -12.32
N ARG A 341 7.57 4.99 -11.62
CA ARG A 341 8.83 4.52 -12.22
C ARG A 341 9.07 3.04 -11.91
N ARG A 342 10.11 2.49 -12.52
CA ARG A 342 10.73 1.22 -12.12
C ARG A 342 11.85 1.46 -11.10
N GLY A 343 12.30 0.42 -10.40
CA GLY A 343 13.38 0.44 -9.39
C GLY A 343 12.87 0.36 -7.95
N GLY A 344 13.74 0.07 -6.97
CA GLY A 344 13.30 -0.14 -5.58
C GLY A 344 12.85 1.12 -4.81
N HIS A 345 12.84 0.99 -3.48
CA HIS A 345 12.55 2.06 -2.51
C HIS A 345 13.69 3.10 -2.48
N SER A 346 13.57 4.17 -3.28
CA SER A 346 14.62 5.17 -3.46
C SER A 346 14.07 6.51 -3.94
N TYR A 347 14.60 7.64 -3.46
CA TYR A 347 14.28 8.93 -4.05
C TYR A 347 15.21 9.21 -5.24
N SER A 348 14.81 8.79 -6.43
CA SER A 348 15.66 8.79 -7.63
C SER A 348 15.68 10.14 -8.34
N SER A 349 16.64 10.32 -9.26
CA SER A 349 16.71 11.52 -10.10
C SER A 349 15.50 11.67 -11.04
N GLU A 350 14.79 10.59 -11.35
CA GLU A 350 13.54 10.60 -12.13
C GLU A 350 12.39 11.20 -11.31
N ASP A 351 12.30 10.85 -10.02
CA ASP A 351 11.30 11.42 -9.12
C ASP A 351 11.52 12.92 -8.94
N TRP A 352 12.78 13.33 -8.72
CA TRP A 352 13.14 14.75 -8.61
C TRP A 352 12.79 15.56 -9.85
N LYS A 353 13.08 15.03 -11.04
CA LYS A 353 12.67 15.65 -12.31
C LYS A 353 11.16 15.73 -12.44
N SER A 354 10.44 14.69 -12.02
CA SER A 354 8.97 14.64 -12.04
C SER A 354 8.37 15.72 -11.15
N LEU A 355 8.89 15.88 -9.92
CA LEU A 355 8.52 16.96 -9.01
C LEU A 355 8.75 18.33 -9.65
N LEU A 356 9.94 18.59 -10.18
CA LEU A 356 10.24 19.87 -10.81
C LEU A 356 9.33 20.14 -12.01
N ASN A 357 9.12 19.15 -12.90
CA ASN A 357 8.25 19.31 -14.06
C ASN A 357 6.80 19.57 -13.66
N PHE A 358 6.30 18.90 -12.62
CA PHE A 358 4.95 19.12 -12.13
C PHE A 358 4.81 20.48 -11.42
N ALA A 359 5.81 20.91 -10.65
CA ALA A 359 5.85 22.26 -10.09
C ALA A 359 5.81 23.33 -11.19
N GLU A 360 6.58 23.14 -12.26
CA GLU A 360 6.57 24.06 -13.42
C GLU A 360 5.21 24.07 -14.14
N PHE A 361 4.54 22.91 -14.20
CA PHE A 361 3.19 22.78 -14.75
C PHE A 361 2.14 23.49 -13.89
N ILE A 362 2.16 23.27 -12.58
CA ILE A 362 1.16 23.85 -11.65
C ILE A 362 1.40 25.35 -11.43
N PHE A 363 2.65 25.74 -11.12
CA PHE A 363 2.96 27.12 -10.71
C PHE A 363 3.03 28.11 -11.86
N TYR A 364 3.32 27.64 -13.07
CA TYR A 364 3.55 28.48 -14.25
C TYR A 364 2.76 28.05 -15.49
N SER A 365 1.90 27.04 -15.40
CA SER A 365 1.16 26.49 -16.55
C SER A 365 2.08 26.07 -17.71
N ARG A 366 3.32 25.65 -17.42
CA ARG A 366 4.26 25.17 -18.44
C ARG A 366 3.86 23.75 -18.85
N PRO A 367 3.79 23.43 -20.16
CA PRO A 367 3.41 22.09 -20.59
C PRO A 367 4.42 21.05 -20.07
N PRO A 368 3.96 19.82 -19.78
CA PRO A 368 4.86 18.73 -19.43
C PRO A 368 5.86 18.47 -20.57
N PRO A 369 7.08 17.99 -20.26
CA PRO A 369 8.06 17.68 -21.30
C PRO A 369 7.62 16.45 -22.12
N GLY A 370 7.60 16.60 -23.44
CA GLY A 370 7.20 15.54 -24.37
C GLY A 370 5.76 15.08 -24.12
N ASP A 371 5.52 13.78 -24.19
CA ASP A 371 4.20 13.16 -23.99
C ASP A 371 3.96 12.71 -22.54
N THR A 372 4.64 13.34 -21.56
CA THR A 372 4.54 12.95 -20.15
C THR A 372 3.13 13.19 -19.63
N SER A 373 2.43 12.12 -19.24
CA SER A 373 1.21 12.19 -18.42
C SER A 373 1.57 12.19 -16.94
N PHE A 374 1.01 13.13 -16.18
CA PHE A 374 1.01 13.13 -14.72
C PHE A 374 -0.10 12.25 -14.12
N TRP A 375 -0.73 11.40 -14.91
CA TRP A 375 -1.68 10.39 -14.43
C TRP A 375 -1.31 9.05 -15.04
N GLN A 376 -0.57 8.25 -14.27
CA GLN A 376 0.02 6.99 -14.70
C GLN A 376 -0.54 5.78 -13.95
N GLU A 377 -0.37 4.63 -14.56
CA GLU A 377 -0.73 3.32 -14.00
C GLU A 377 0.53 2.59 -13.52
N PRO A 378 0.48 1.83 -12.42
CA PRO A 378 1.62 1.03 -11.99
C PRO A 378 1.97 0.01 -13.07
N PHE A 379 3.25 -0.15 -13.34
CA PHE A 379 3.73 -1.14 -14.28
C PHE A 379 3.45 -2.56 -13.76
N ALA A 380 2.91 -3.42 -14.63
CA ALA A 380 2.64 -4.82 -14.29
C ALA A 380 3.93 -5.57 -13.88
N GLN A 381 3.77 -6.47 -12.90
CA GLN A 381 4.82 -7.34 -12.37
C GLN A 381 4.60 -8.77 -12.84
N GLU A 382 4.83 -9.00 -14.13
CA GLU A 382 4.58 -10.31 -14.75
C GLU A 382 5.66 -11.35 -14.40
N PRO A 383 5.33 -12.66 -14.42
CA PRO A 383 6.32 -13.72 -14.35
C PRO A 383 7.31 -13.61 -15.52
N THR A 384 8.61 -13.51 -15.23
CA THR A 384 9.66 -13.34 -16.26
C THR A 384 10.50 -14.60 -16.50
N LYS A 385 10.27 -15.69 -15.74
CA LYS A 385 11.07 -16.91 -15.81
C LYS A 385 10.18 -18.15 -15.87
N GLN A 386 10.57 -19.10 -16.72
CA GLN A 386 9.94 -20.41 -16.81
C GLN A 386 10.31 -21.24 -15.58
N VAL A 387 9.31 -21.62 -14.76
CA VAL A 387 9.55 -22.38 -13.52
C VAL A 387 8.62 -23.58 -13.35
N SER A 388 7.53 -23.71 -14.11
CA SER A 388 6.62 -24.85 -13.96
C SER A 388 6.86 -25.94 -15.02
N GLY A 389 7.41 -27.08 -14.59
CA GLY A 389 7.17 -28.36 -15.27
C GLY A 389 5.80 -28.94 -14.90
N GLU A 390 5.49 -30.16 -15.34
CA GLU A 390 4.27 -30.88 -14.93
C GLU A 390 4.08 -30.86 -13.40
N GLN A 391 2.82 -30.87 -12.95
CA GLN A 391 2.52 -30.84 -11.51
C GLN A 391 3.16 -32.02 -10.79
N GLN A 392 4.09 -31.70 -9.90
CA GLN A 392 4.69 -32.65 -8.97
C GLN A 392 4.27 -32.27 -7.55
N PHE A 393 4.16 -33.28 -6.70
CA PHE A 393 3.76 -33.13 -5.31
C PHE A 393 4.86 -33.66 -4.40
N ILE A 394 5.15 -32.93 -3.34
CA ILE A 394 6.19 -33.25 -2.37
C ILE A 394 5.50 -33.71 -1.09
N PRO A 395 5.80 -34.92 -0.58
CA PRO A 395 5.24 -35.37 0.70
C PRO A 395 5.85 -34.57 1.84
N ILE A 396 5.00 -33.95 2.66
CA ILE A 396 5.36 -33.18 3.84
C ILE A 396 4.93 -33.97 5.08
N GLY A 397 5.91 -34.34 5.90
CA GLY A 397 5.77 -35.23 7.05
C GLY A 397 5.93 -34.53 8.40
N GLN A 398 6.36 -35.28 9.41
CA GLN A 398 6.57 -34.82 10.79
C GLN A 398 5.33 -34.10 11.40
N PRO A 399 4.18 -34.79 11.52
CA PRO A 399 2.99 -34.20 12.13
C PRO A 399 3.26 -33.82 13.59
N GLY A 400 2.64 -32.73 14.05
CA GLY A 400 2.76 -32.25 15.42
C GLY A 400 4.09 -31.55 15.73
N ASN A 401 4.86 -31.13 14.71
CA ASN A 401 6.01 -30.28 14.94
C ASN A 401 5.58 -28.94 15.55
N GLU A 402 6.45 -28.38 16.40
CA GLU A 402 6.27 -27.02 16.89
C GLU A 402 6.40 -26.02 15.74
N ALA A 403 5.71 -24.89 15.89
CA ALA A 403 5.90 -23.76 15.00
C ALA A 403 7.26 -23.09 15.29
N ASP A 404 7.71 -22.27 14.35
CA ASP A 404 8.86 -21.40 14.57
C ASP A 404 8.56 -20.37 15.68
N GLU A 405 9.63 -19.80 16.25
CA GLU A 405 9.51 -18.75 17.26
C GLU A 405 8.61 -17.63 16.76
N ASP A 406 7.69 -17.20 17.63
CA ASP A 406 6.88 -16.02 17.34
C ASP A 406 7.78 -14.78 17.23
N ARG A 407 7.71 -14.10 16.08
CA ARG A 407 8.55 -12.94 15.79
C ARG A 407 7.70 -11.76 15.31
N PRO A 408 8.04 -10.52 15.71
CA PRO A 408 7.39 -9.33 15.19
C PRO A 408 7.41 -9.32 13.66
N ARG A 409 6.27 -9.02 13.03
CA ARG A 409 6.01 -9.06 11.56
C ARG A 409 5.93 -10.45 10.90
N VAL A 410 6.27 -11.49 11.64
CA VAL A 410 6.35 -12.87 11.14
C VAL A 410 5.23 -13.70 11.72
N GLY A 411 4.96 -13.62 13.03
CA GLY A 411 4.10 -14.58 13.71
C GLY A 411 4.81 -15.92 13.94
N SER A 412 4.13 -16.85 14.61
CA SER A 412 4.60 -18.24 14.77
C SER A 412 4.01 -19.11 13.65
N HIS A 413 4.89 -19.74 12.85
CA HIS A 413 4.48 -20.51 11.67
C HIS A 413 5.14 -21.88 11.52
N GLY A 414 4.45 -22.79 10.85
CA GLY A 414 4.95 -24.09 10.44
C GLY A 414 4.45 -25.27 11.27
N ALA A 415 3.67 -25.05 12.34
CA ALA A 415 3.03 -26.15 13.06
C ALA A 415 1.93 -26.78 12.21
N VAL A 416 2.05 -28.08 11.91
CA VAL A 416 1.05 -28.83 11.15
C VAL A 416 0.83 -30.20 11.79
N GLY A 417 -0.43 -30.51 12.15
CA GLY A 417 -0.80 -31.72 12.91
C GLY A 417 -0.92 -33.01 12.09
N TYR A 418 -0.73 -32.98 10.77
CA TYR A 418 -0.91 -34.14 9.89
C TYR A 418 0.06 -34.10 8.69
N PRO A 419 0.34 -35.26 8.06
CA PRO A 419 1.09 -35.28 6.81
C PRO A 419 0.22 -34.93 5.60
N PHE A 420 0.80 -34.25 4.62
CA PHE A 420 0.12 -33.82 3.40
C PHE A 420 1.09 -33.81 2.22
N GLU A 421 0.61 -33.45 1.03
CA GLU A 421 1.46 -33.21 -0.12
C GLU A 421 1.32 -31.76 -0.59
N MET A 422 2.44 -31.10 -0.88
CA MET A 422 2.49 -29.73 -1.41
C MET A 422 2.88 -29.73 -2.89
N GLY A 423 2.21 -28.92 -3.71
CA GLY A 423 2.59 -28.67 -5.09
C GLY A 423 3.99 -28.07 -5.21
N LYS A 424 4.88 -28.79 -5.89
CA LYS A 424 6.25 -28.38 -6.18
C LYS A 424 6.33 -27.11 -7.03
N ASN A 425 5.36 -26.94 -7.94
CA ASN A 425 5.20 -25.79 -8.82
C ASN A 425 3.89 -25.05 -8.49
N ARG A 426 3.82 -23.77 -8.85
CA ARG A 426 2.54 -23.04 -8.94
C ARG A 426 1.69 -23.67 -10.05
N VAL A 427 0.38 -23.49 -9.95
CA VAL A 427 -0.52 -23.81 -11.06
C VAL A 427 -0.10 -22.97 -12.27
N SER A 428 0.07 -23.63 -13.40
CA SER A 428 0.53 -23.03 -14.65
C SER A 428 -0.63 -22.52 -15.50
N ASN A 429 -0.33 -21.64 -16.47
CA ASN A 429 -1.34 -21.20 -17.45
C ASN A 429 -1.94 -22.37 -18.25
N ALA A 430 -1.18 -23.44 -18.51
CA ALA A 430 -1.71 -24.64 -19.16
C ALA A 430 -2.72 -25.39 -18.30
N GLU A 431 -2.40 -25.61 -17.02
CA GLU A 431 -3.30 -26.28 -16.08
C GLU A 431 -4.57 -25.47 -15.82
N TYR A 432 -4.44 -24.15 -15.70
CA TYR A 432 -5.58 -23.26 -15.52
C TYR A 432 -6.42 -23.14 -16.81
N GLY A 433 -5.80 -23.18 -17.99
CA GLY A 433 -6.50 -23.23 -19.28
C GLY A 433 -7.38 -24.49 -19.41
N VAL A 434 -6.92 -25.65 -18.91
CA VAL A 434 -7.74 -26.87 -18.84
C VAL A 434 -8.95 -26.66 -17.93
N PHE A 435 -8.75 -26.00 -16.78
CA PHE A 435 -9.85 -25.66 -15.86
C PHE A 435 -10.88 -24.72 -16.52
N LEU A 436 -10.45 -23.63 -17.17
CA LEU A 436 -11.34 -22.73 -17.90
C LEU A 436 -12.11 -23.46 -19.00
N ASN A 437 -11.45 -24.34 -19.75
CA ASN A 437 -12.12 -25.20 -20.72
C ASN A 437 -13.05 -26.24 -20.08
N ALA A 438 -12.98 -26.52 -18.78
CA ALA A 438 -13.91 -27.44 -18.14
C ALA A 438 -15.17 -26.71 -17.63
N VAL A 439 -15.02 -25.47 -17.15
CA VAL A 439 -16.08 -24.80 -16.37
C VAL A 439 -16.57 -23.48 -16.95
N ALA A 440 -15.86 -22.90 -17.93
CA ALA A 440 -16.12 -21.57 -18.47
C ALA A 440 -16.28 -21.53 -20.00
N GLN A 441 -16.48 -22.68 -20.67
CA GLN A 441 -16.59 -22.71 -22.14
C GLN A 441 -17.80 -21.95 -22.66
N THR A 442 -18.96 -22.08 -22.03
CA THR A 442 -20.21 -21.46 -22.55
C THR A 442 -20.50 -20.13 -21.88
N GLU A 443 -20.32 -20.07 -20.57
CA GLU A 443 -20.48 -18.87 -19.76
C GLU A 443 -19.36 -18.83 -18.72
N ASP A 444 -18.93 -17.63 -18.34
CA ASP A 444 -18.00 -17.41 -17.24
C ASP A 444 -18.69 -16.58 -16.14
N PRO A 445 -19.66 -17.18 -15.41
CA PRO A 445 -20.51 -16.45 -14.47
C PRO A 445 -19.75 -15.88 -13.27
N HIS A 446 -18.52 -16.36 -13.04
CA HIS A 446 -17.68 -15.97 -11.92
C HIS A 446 -16.48 -15.12 -12.32
N GLY A 447 -16.30 -14.83 -13.63
CA GLY A 447 -15.18 -14.04 -14.12
C GLY A 447 -13.82 -14.72 -13.94
N LEU A 448 -13.77 -16.05 -14.03
CA LEU A 448 -12.55 -16.85 -13.89
C LEU A 448 -11.47 -16.50 -14.93
N TYR A 449 -11.88 -15.92 -16.06
CA TYR A 449 -11.01 -15.42 -17.11
C TYR A 449 -10.79 -13.91 -17.00
N ASN A 450 -9.55 -13.52 -16.70
CA ASN A 450 -9.08 -12.15 -16.79
C ASN A 450 -8.34 -11.93 -18.12
N PRO A 451 -8.70 -10.92 -18.95
CA PRO A 451 -8.06 -10.69 -20.24
C PRO A 451 -6.57 -10.31 -20.17
N LYS A 452 -6.04 -10.00 -18.98
CA LYS A 452 -4.61 -9.73 -18.76
C LYS A 452 -3.80 -10.98 -18.42
N MET A 453 -4.44 -12.11 -18.12
CA MET A 453 -3.72 -13.36 -17.88
C MET A 453 -3.07 -13.86 -19.18
N SER A 454 -2.06 -14.73 -19.06
CA SER A 454 -1.34 -15.26 -20.23
C SER A 454 -2.07 -16.45 -20.91
N ILE A 455 -3.41 -16.38 -20.96
CA ILE A 455 -4.30 -17.34 -21.59
C ILE A 455 -5.17 -16.58 -22.61
N GLU A 456 -5.22 -17.10 -23.83
CA GLU A 456 -6.04 -16.52 -24.89
C GLU A 456 -7.40 -17.19 -24.93
N ARG A 457 -8.45 -16.38 -25.10
CA ARG A 457 -9.83 -16.83 -25.32
C ARG A 457 -10.19 -16.64 -26.78
N SER A 458 -10.53 -17.72 -27.47
CA SER A 458 -11.05 -17.72 -28.84
C SER A 458 -12.44 -18.35 -28.89
N ASN A 459 -13.17 -18.15 -29.99
CA ASN A 459 -14.39 -18.93 -30.24
C ASN A 459 -14.01 -20.38 -30.57
N SER A 460 -14.75 -21.33 -30.03
CA SER A 460 -14.58 -22.75 -30.33
C SER A 460 -14.88 -23.01 -31.80
N GLU A 461 -14.02 -23.76 -32.47
CA GLU A 461 -14.21 -24.17 -33.88
C GLU A 461 -15.51 -24.98 -34.08
N ASN A 462 -15.98 -25.65 -33.02
CA ASN A 462 -17.14 -26.54 -33.06
C ASN A 462 -18.46 -25.86 -32.65
N SER A 463 -18.41 -24.65 -32.09
CA SER A 463 -19.62 -23.90 -31.70
C SER A 463 -19.33 -22.41 -31.53
N PRO A 464 -20.03 -21.51 -32.25
CA PRO A 464 -19.85 -20.06 -32.13
C PRO A 464 -20.32 -19.49 -30.77
N ARG A 465 -20.93 -20.32 -29.91
CA ARG A 465 -21.36 -19.94 -28.55
C ARG A 465 -20.47 -20.53 -27.45
N ALA A 466 -19.43 -21.27 -27.82
CA ALA A 466 -18.46 -21.80 -26.88
C ALA A 466 -17.11 -21.11 -27.08
N PHE A 467 -16.40 -20.90 -26.00
CA PHE A 467 -15.05 -20.38 -25.94
C PHE A 467 -14.06 -21.53 -25.81
N HIS A 468 -12.88 -21.33 -26.36
CA HIS A 468 -11.70 -22.15 -26.12
C HIS A 468 -10.61 -21.31 -25.47
N TYR A 469 -10.00 -21.83 -24.42
CA TYR A 469 -8.96 -21.16 -23.65
C TYR A 469 -7.64 -21.87 -23.86
N SER A 470 -6.65 -21.18 -24.42
CA SER A 470 -5.32 -21.75 -24.65
C SER A 470 -4.23 -20.76 -24.23
N PRO A 471 -3.27 -21.17 -23.39
CA PRO A 471 -2.10 -20.34 -23.14
C PRO A 471 -1.24 -20.18 -24.39
N ARG A 472 -0.50 -19.07 -24.47
CA ARG A 472 0.60 -18.96 -25.43
C ARG A 472 1.68 -19.99 -25.11
N GLN A 473 2.36 -20.52 -26.14
CA GLN A 473 3.33 -21.61 -25.98
C GLN A 473 4.45 -21.26 -24.98
N GLU A 474 4.93 -20.02 -25.02
CA GLU A 474 5.98 -19.48 -24.15
C GLU A 474 5.51 -19.28 -22.69
N ALA A 475 4.21 -19.04 -22.48
CA ALA A 475 3.63 -18.78 -21.17
C ALA A 475 2.93 -19.99 -20.53
N ALA A 476 2.70 -21.07 -21.30
CA ALA A 476 2.03 -22.29 -20.86
C ALA A 476 2.65 -22.89 -19.58
N ARG A 477 3.97 -22.71 -19.41
CA ARG A 477 4.78 -23.18 -18.27
C ARG A 477 5.19 -22.06 -17.31
N LEU A 478 4.50 -20.92 -17.35
CA LEU A 478 4.58 -19.89 -16.33
C LEU A 478 3.43 -20.09 -15.35
N PRO A 479 3.60 -19.67 -14.08
CA PRO A 479 2.49 -19.58 -13.14
C PRO A 479 1.32 -18.80 -13.75
N VAL A 480 0.10 -19.26 -13.50
CA VAL A 480 -1.08 -18.43 -13.76
C VAL A 480 -1.10 -17.28 -12.76
N THR A 481 -1.38 -16.08 -13.27
CA THR A 481 -1.52 -14.83 -12.51
C THR A 481 -2.78 -14.10 -12.95
N TYR A 482 -3.11 -12.96 -12.32
CA TYR A 482 -4.44 -12.33 -12.43
C TYR A 482 -5.55 -13.28 -12.00
N VAL A 483 -5.34 -13.94 -10.87
CA VAL A 483 -6.33 -14.83 -10.24
C VAL A 483 -6.60 -14.34 -8.83
N SER A 484 -7.87 -14.14 -8.51
CA SER A 484 -8.30 -13.81 -7.16
C SER A 484 -8.17 -15.05 -6.25
N TRP A 485 -8.35 -14.85 -4.95
CA TRP A 485 -8.41 -15.97 -4.03
C TRP A 485 -9.59 -16.89 -4.34
N PHE A 486 -10.72 -16.32 -4.76
CA PHE A 486 -11.92 -17.09 -5.10
C PHE A 486 -11.71 -17.97 -6.33
N ASP A 487 -10.97 -17.49 -7.34
CA ASP A 487 -10.66 -18.27 -8.54
C ASP A 487 -9.76 -19.46 -8.20
N ALA A 488 -8.76 -19.22 -7.35
CA ALA A 488 -7.88 -20.26 -6.85
C ALA A 488 -8.65 -21.31 -6.00
N ALA A 489 -9.62 -20.88 -5.20
CA ALA A 489 -10.50 -21.78 -4.44
C ALA A 489 -11.43 -22.60 -5.36
N ARG A 490 -12.00 -21.99 -6.42
CA ARG A 490 -12.81 -22.69 -7.43
C ARG A 490 -12.00 -23.74 -8.19
N TYR A 491 -10.74 -23.44 -8.51
CA TYR A 491 -9.82 -24.41 -9.09
C TYR A 491 -9.62 -25.62 -8.16
N CYS A 492 -9.46 -25.40 -6.85
CA CYS A 492 -9.37 -26.48 -5.86
C CYS A 492 -10.67 -27.29 -5.74
N ASN A 493 -11.85 -26.65 -5.79
CA ASN A 493 -13.14 -27.34 -5.84
C ASN A 493 -13.27 -28.23 -7.08
N TRP A 494 -12.83 -27.74 -8.23
CA TRP A 494 -12.85 -28.50 -9.47
C TRP A 494 -11.93 -29.72 -9.39
N LEU A 495 -10.72 -29.57 -8.83
CA LEU A 495 -9.84 -30.72 -8.56
C LEU A 495 -10.42 -31.69 -7.52
N HIS A 496 -11.26 -31.23 -6.60
CA HIS A 496 -11.90 -32.09 -5.60
C HIS A 496 -12.98 -32.99 -6.21
N GLY A 497 -13.86 -32.43 -7.04
CA GLY A 497 -15.06 -33.12 -7.51
C GLY A 497 -15.68 -32.61 -8.81
N GLY A 498 -14.99 -31.74 -9.54
CA GLY A 498 -15.44 -31.21 -10.84
C GLY A 498 -16.39 -30.01 -10.78
N GLN A 499 -16.79 -29.55 -9.59
CA GLN A 499 -17.65 -28.38 -9.39
C GLN A 499 -16.81 -27.15 -9.00
N THR A 500 -17.33 -25.93 -9.21
CA THR A 500 -16.63 -24.69 -8.82
C THR A 500 -17.07 -24.18 -7.45
N GLU A 501 -18.35 -24.25 -7.11
CA GLU A 501 -18.87 -23.63 -5.88
C GLU A 501 -18.90 -24.55 -4.66
N THR A 502 -18.84 -25.87 -4.84
CA THR A 502 -18.79 -26.83 -3.73
C THR A 502 -17.69 -27.86 -3.93
N GLY A 503 -17.09 -28.32 -2.84
CA GLY A 503 -16.03 -29.33 -2.86
C GLY A 503 -15.10 -29.20 -1.66
N SER A 504 -13.90 -28.67 -1.89
CA SER A 504 -12.97 -28.34 -0.81
C SER A 504 -13.40 -27.10 -0.01
N TYR A 505 -14.16 -26.20 -0.63
CA TYR A 505 -14.73 -24.99 -0.05
C TYR A 505 -16.19 -24.87 -0.47
N ASN A 506 -17.06 -24.31 0.38
CA ASN A 506 -18.43 -23.95 0.01
C ASN A 506 -18.52 -22.46 -0.32
N LEU A 507 -18.43 -22.10 -1.60
CA LEU A 507 -18.47 -20.72 -2.08
C LEU A 507 -19.89 -20.20 -2.33
N THR A 508 -20.92 -21.01 -2.08
CA THR A 508 -22.33 -20.59 -2.18
C THR A 508 -22.78 -19.75 -1.00
N GLU A 509 -22.03 -19.79 0.11
CA GLU A 509 -22.32 -19.04 1.33
C GLU A 509 -21.51 -17.74 1.36
N SER A 510 -22.18 -16.63 1.69
CA SER A 510 -21.54 -15.34 1.91
C SER A 510 -20.98 -15.27 3.33
N VAL A 511 -19.78 -15.81 3.57
CA VAL A 511 -19.16 -15.76 4.91
C VAL A 511 -17.67 -15.39 4.78
N PRO A 512 -17.16 -14.47 5.63
CA PRO A 512 -15.76 -14.04 5.58
C PRO A 512 -14.74 -15.14 5.92
N LEU A 513 -15.18 -16.24 6.55
CA LEU A 513 -14.37 -17.38 6.97
C LEU A 513 -14.88 -18.66 6.30
N LEU A 514 -14.19 -19.09 5.25
CA LEU A 514 -14.48 -20.33 4.55
C LEU A 514 -13.60 -21.44 5.12
N ASP A 515 -14.21 -22.42 5.77
CA ASP A 515 -13.48 -23.57 6.28
C ASP A 515 -13.30 -24.63 5.17
N ARG A 516 -12.11 -25.22 5.15
CA ARG A 516 -11.81 -26.36 4.29
C ARG A 516 -12.69 -27.55 4.69
N ALA A 517 -13.42 -28.10 3.74
CA ALA A 517 -14.29 -29.24 3.96
C ALA A 517 -13.51 -30.50 4.43
N LYS A 518 -14.10 -31.25 5.35
CA LYS A 518 -13.55 -32.54 5.80
C LYS A 518 -13.51 -33.52 4.62
N GLY A 519 -12.31 -33.97 4.25
CA GLY A 519 -12.11 -34.84 3.09
C GLY A 519 -11.80 -34.11 1.78
N ALA A 520 -11.50 -32.80 1.84
CA ALA A 520 -10.93 -32.05 0.72
C ALA A 520 -9.76 -32.82 0.06
N ARG A 521 -9.76 -32.88 -1.27
CA ARG A 521 -8.80 -33.68 -2.06
C ARG A 521 -7.73 -32.81 -2.74
N ALA A 522 -7.97 -31.51 -2.80
CA ALA A 522 -7.09 -30.46 -3.32
C ALA A 522 -7.51 -29.14 -2.67
N PHE A 523 -6.57 -28.37 -2.15
CA PHE A 523 -6.87 -27.16 -1.38
C PHE A 523 -5.71 -26.15 -1.49
N LEU A 524 -6.00 -24.88 -1.25
CA LEU A 524 -4.96 -23.89 -1.01
C LEU A 524 -4.32 -24.19 0.34
N PRO A 525 -2.98 -24.15 0.47
CA PRO A 525 -2.35 -24.38 1.74
C PRO A 525 -2.72 -23.27 2.74
N THR A 526 -2.80 -23.60 4.02
CA THR A 526 -2.72 -22.61 5.10
C THR A 526 -1.33 -21.97 5.11
N GLU A 527 -1.19 -20.82 5.78
CA GLU A 527 0.12 -20.21 6.03
C GLU A 527 1.11 -21.19 6.69
N ASN A 528 0.63 -22.03 7.62
CA ASN A 528 1.46 -23.04 8.30
C ASN A 528 1.90 -24.17 7.36
N GLU A 529 0.99 -24.69 6.53
CA GLU A 529 1.32 -25.71 5.53
C GLU A 529 2.32 -25.17 4.49
N TRP A 530 2.11 -23.94 4.00
CA TRP A 530 3.04 -23.31 3.06
C TRP A 530 4.40 -23.09 3.71
N TYR A 531 4.44 -22.49 4.91
CA TYR A 531 5.68 -22.21 5.65
C TYR A 531 6.46 -23.49 5.93
N LYS A 532 5.79 -24.53 6.47
CA LYS A 532 6.42 -25.83 6.70
C LYS A 532 7.02 -26.41 5.43
N SER A 533 6.28 -26.36 4.33
CA SER A 533 6.75 -26.87 3.03
C SER A 533 7.99 -26.15 2.52
N ALA A 534 8.10 -24.84 2.77
CA ALA A 534 9.27 -24.06 2.37
C ALA A 534 10.57 -24.49 3.08
N TYR A 535 10.48 -25.05 4.29
CA TYR A 535 11.62 -25.43 5.15
C TYR A 535 11.75 -26.94 5.44
N TYR A 536 10.89 -27.79 4.90
CA TYR A 536 10.84 -29.23 5.21
C TYR A 536 11.67 -30.07 4.24
N ASP A 537 12.68 -30.82 4.73
CA ASP A 537 13.50 -31.74 3.93
C ASP A 537 12.85 -33.14 3.81
N PRO A 538 12.27 -33.52 2.65
CA PRO A 538 11.62 -34.81 2.49
C PRO A 538 12.59 -36.00 2.59
N ARG A 539 13.89 -35.81 2.29
CA ARG A 539 14.89 -36.90 2.35
C ARG A 539 15.25 -37.29 3.77
N LYS A 540 15.14 -36.33 4.70
CA LYS A 540 15.48 -36.51 6.11
C LYS A 540 14.24 -36.63 7.00
N ASN A 541 13.05 -36.50 6.41
CA ASN A 541 11.79 -36.39 7.13
C ASN A 541 11.88 -35.38 8.29
N ASN A 542 12.43 -34.20 8.01
CA ASN A 542 12.77 -33.22 9.05
C ASN A 542 12.44 -31.79 8.62
N TYR A 543 11.72 -31.10 9.49
CA TYR A 543 11.43 -29.68 9.43
C TYR A 543 12.61 -28.87 9.97
N ALA A 544 13.20 -28.03 9.13
CA ALA A 544 14.28 -27.17 9.55
C ALA A 544 13.75 -25.82 10.09
N TYR A 545 13.72 -25.67 11.40
CA TYR A 545 13.41 -24.39 12.05
C TYR A 545 14.30 -23.24 11.55
N PHE A 546 13.74 -22.04 11.42
CA PHE A 546 14.45 -20.84 11.00
C PHE A 546 15.38 -20.32 12.11
N ARG A 547 16.62 -20.82 12.13
CA ARG A 547 17.63 -20.41 13.13
C ARG A 547 18.29 -19.06 12.83
N ASN A 548 18.05 -18.11 13.73
CA ASN A 548 18.88 -17.01 14.23
C ASN A 548 20.14 -16.53 13.48
N SER A 549 20.10 -16.35 12.16
CA SER A 549 21.12 -15.54 11.49
C SER A 549 20.49 -14.53 10.56
N PHE A 550 21.02 -13.30 10.59
CA PHE A 550 20.85 -12.29 9.56
C PHE A 550 21.24 -12.92 8.21
N GLY A 551 20.27 -13.51 7.51
CA GLY A 551 20.54 -14.41 6.39
C GLY A 551 19.60 -15.60 6.22
N GLY A 552 18.33 -15.46 6.62
CA GLY A 552 17.28 -16.45 6.38
C GLY A 552 17.37 -17.12 5.01
N LEU A 553 17.39 -18.45 4.96
CA LEU A 553 17.69 -19.33 3.81
C LEU A 553 19.04 -19.08 3.10
N ARG A 554 19.53 -17.83 3.01
CA ARG A 554 20.76 -17.35 2.34
C ARG A 554 22.02 -18.00 2.89
N ALA A 555 22.13 -18.20 4.21
CA ALA A 555 23.28 -18.87 4.82
C ALA A 555 23.36 -20.37 4.45
N ARG A 556 22.23 -21.02 4.13
CA ARG A 556 22.19 -22.42 3.64
C ARG A 556 22.21 -22.54 2.11
N LEU A 557 21.99 -21.44 1.40
CA LEU A 557 21.99 -21.36 -0.08
C LEU A 557 23.33 -20.89 -0.66
N ALA A 558 24.33 -20.58 0.18
CA ALA A 558 25.70 -20.32 -0.26
C ALA A 558 26.30 -21.60 -0.89
N GLY A 559 26.05 -21.79 -2.20
CA GLY A 559 26.56 -22.92 -2.99
C GLY A 559 25.52 -23.75 -3.76
N ARG A 560 24.23 -23.38 -3.78
CA ARG A 560 23.18 -24.10 -4.56
C ARG A 560 22.42 -23.17 -5.52
N ASN A 561 21.75 -23.77 -6.52
CA ASN A 561 20.90 -23.07 -7.48
C ASN A 561 19.92 -22.15 -6.74
N ARG A 562 19.94 -20.85 -7.06
CA ARG A 562 19.30 -19.79 -6.24
C ARG A 562 17.78 -19.73 -6.38
N ASN A 563 17.17 -20.52 -7.27
CA ASN A 563 15.74 -20.46 -7.62
C ASN A 563 14.88 -21.57 -6.99
N GLU A 564 15.47 -22.47 -6.19
CA GLU A 564 14.81 -23.61 -5.56
C GLU A 564 14.85 -23.47 -4.04
N SER A 565 13.76 -23.83 -3.35
CA SER A 565 13.86 -24.17 -1.93
C SER A 565 14.96 -25.22 -1.76
N PRO A 566 15.80 -25.17 -0.70
CA PRO A 566 16.76 -26.24 -0.42
C PRO A 566 16.11 -27.63 -0.29
N TYR A 567 14.77 -27.68 -0.24
CA TYR A 567 13.96 -28.80 0.13
C TYR A 567 12.83 -29.18 -0.84
N GLY A 568 12.71 -28.51 -2.00
CA GLY A 568 12.01 -29.06 -3.16
C GLY A 568 10.95 -28.18 -3.85
N MET A 569 10.44 -27.11 -3.23
CA MET A 569 9.54 -26.15 -3.91
C MET A 569 10.30 -25.27 -4.91
N ASN A 570 9.81 -25.16 -6.15
CA ASN A 570 10.42 -24.36 -7.21
C ASN A 570 9.90 -22.92 -7.20
N GLY A 571 10.67 -21.94 -7.71
CA GLY A 571 10.14 -20.60 -8.04
C GLY A 571 9.80 -19.73 -6.84
N MET A 572 10.35 -20.03 -5.67
CA MET A 572 10.05 -19.25 -4.46
C MET A 572 10.71 -17.86 -4.46
N ASP A 573 11.79 -17.65 -5.22
CA ASP A 573 12.52 -16.37 -5.33
C ASP A 573 12.02 -15.50 -6.53
N ASP A 574 10.91 -15.89 -7.15
CA ASP A 574 10.19 -15.17 -8.22
C ASP A 574 9.25 -14.12 -7.61
N PRO A 575 9.08 -12.89 -8.18
CA PRO A 575 8.11 -11.87 -7.72
C PRO A 575 6.65 -12.33 -7.51
N ILE A 576 6.31 -13.57 -7.87
CA ILE A 576 4.95 -14.13 -7.76
C ILE A 576 4.68 -14.66 -6.34
N TRP A 577 3.58 -14.22 -5.76
CA TRP A 577 3.09 -14.65 -4.45
C TRP A 577 2.05 -15.77 -4.59
N ASP A 578 1.99 -16.66 -3.61
CA ASP A 578 1.01 -17.74 -3.54
C ASP A 578 -0.13 -17.35 -2.59
N TRP A 579 -1.38 -17.46 -3.05
CA TRP A 579 -2.53 -17.47 -2.16
C TRP A 579 -2.45 -18.60 -1.13
N THR A 580 -2.89 -18.29 0.09
CA THR A 580 -3.17 -19.27 1.15
C THR A 580 -4.65 -19.23 1.51
N GLU A 581 -5.19 -20.30 2.08
CA GLU A 581 -6.59 -20.28 2.56
C GLU A 581 -6.79 -19.49 3.86
N THR A 582 -5.72 -19.12 4.56
CA THR A 582 -5.80 -18.42 5.85
C THR A 582 -6.49 -17.07 5.69
N ALA A 583 -7.61 -16.88 6.39
CA ALA A 583 -8.31 -15.60 6.46
C ALA A 583 -7.57 -14.59 7.33
N VAL A 584 -7.58 -13.33 6.90
CA VAL A 584 -7.05 -12.20 7.66
C VAL A 584 -8.10 -11.09 7.60
N GLY A 585 -8.85 -10.95 8.69
CA GLY A 585 -10.01 -10.05 8.71
C GLY A 585 -11.07 -10.37 7.65
N ALA A 586 -11.95 -9.41 7.41
CA ALA A 586 -13.03 -9.55 6.44
C ALA A 586 -12.59 -9.32 4.97
N LEU A 587 -11.52 -8.55 4.75
CA LEU A 587 -11.11 -8.12 3.39
C LEU A 587 -10.04 -9.03 2.77
N PHE A 588 -9.22 -9.67 3.60
CA PHE A 588 -7.95 -10.22 3.15
C PHE A 588 -7.84 -11.74 3.30
N ARG A 589 -6.91 -12.27 2.51
CA ARG A 589 -6.42 -13.64 2.60
C ARG A 589 -4.90 -13.60 2.67
N GLY A 590 -4.33 -14.55 3.41
CA GLY A 590 -2.89 -14.68 3.54
C GLY A 590 -2.24 -14.98 2.19
N ILE A 591 -1.06 -14.43 1.97
CA ILE A 591 -0.21 -14.72 0.81
C ILE A 591 1.21 -15.02 1.27
N ARG A 592 1.92 -15.84 0.49
CA ARG A 592 3.29 -16.24 0.81
C ARG A 592 4.22 -16.20 -0.39
N SER A 593 5.45 -15.79 -0.16
CA SER A 593 6.54 -15.83 -1.14
C SER A 593 7.90 -15.86 -0.43
N ASN A 594 8.97 -16.26 -1.10
CA ASN A 594 10.34 -16.17 -0.57
C ASN A 594 11.15 -15.02 -1.21
N THR A 595 10.45 -14.07 -1.82
CA THR A 595 11.01 -12.83 -2.37
C THR A 595 11.74 -11.99 -1.32
N TRP A 596 12.62 -11.09 -1.76
CA TRP A 596 13.47 -10.31 -0.86
C TRP A 596 12.69 -9.25 -0.08
N PHE A 597 13.01 -9.02 1.20
CA PHE A 597 12.50 -7.90 2.00
C PHE A 597 13.62 -7.17 2.76
N GLN A 598 13.39 -5.88 3.04
CA GLN A 598 14.33 -4.95 3.66
C GLN A 598 15.02 -5.54 4.91
N GLY A 599 16.30 -5.21 5.10
CA GLY A 599 17.02 -5.49 6.36
C GLY A 599 17.53 -6.93 6.53
N ASN A 600 17.86 -7.63 5.43
CA ASN A 600 18.45 -8.99 5.39
C ASN A 600 17.51 -10.19 5.67
N ASN A 601 16.18 -10.00 5.67
CA ASN A 601 15.23 -11.10 5.85
C ASN A 601 14.49 -11.43 4.53
N ARG A 602 14.34 -12.73 4.21
CA ARG A 602 13.49 -13.18 3.09
C ARG A 602 12.01 -13.15 3.51
N GLN A 603 11.09 -12.87 2.58
CA GLN A 603 9.65 -12.73 2.82
C GLN A 603 8.93 -14.01 3.24
N ALA A 604 9.57 -15.18 3.11
CA ALA A 604 8.95 -16.44 3.52
C ALA A 604 8.56 -16.44 5.01
N ALA A 605 9.32 -15.69 5.82
CA ALA A 605 9.04 -15.45 7.23
C ALA A 605 7.94 -14.41 7.47
N GLY A 606 7.76 -13.41 6.61
CA GLY A 606 6.78 -12.35 6.86
C GLY A 606 5.34 -12.86 6.74
N ARG A 607 4.46 -12.37 7.61
CA ARG A 607 3.02 -12.55 7.46
C ARG A 607 2.49 -11.43 6.58
N PHE A 608 2.07 -11.76 5.36
CA PHE A 608 1.51 -10.79 4.41
C PHE A 608 0.12 -11.25 3.97
N TYR A 609 -0.69 -10.29 3.56
CA TYR A 609 -2.05 -10.53 3.10
C TYR A 609 -2.42 -9.51 2.02
N SER A 610 -3.35 -9.89 1.16
CA SER A 610 -3.88 -9.07 0.08
C SER A 610 -5.39 -9.25 -0.01
N ASN A 611 -6.09 -8.30 -0.63
CA ASN A 611 -7.54 -8.38 -0.76
C ASN A 611 -7.92 -9.62 -1.57
N SER A 612 -8.85 -10.41 -1.03
CA SER A 612 -9.27 -11.69 -1.62
C SER A 612 -9.79 -11.58 -3.06
N VAL A 613 -10.26 -10.40 -3.45
CA VAL A 613 -10.84 -10.09 -4.77
C VAL A 613 -9.84 -9.53 -5.78
N LEU A 614 -8.60 -9.23 -5.38
CA LEU A 614 -7.63 -8.63 -6.30
C LEU A 614 -7.03 -9.67 -7.24
N GLU A 615 -7.00 -9.32 -8.53
CA GLU A 615 -6.36 -10.07 -9.60
C GLU A 615 -5.14 -9.29 -10.09
N LEU A 616 -3.94 -9.67 -9.61
CA LEU A 616 -2.70 -8.96 -9.90
C LEU A 616 -1.70 -9.82 -10.66
N ALA A 617 -0.87 -9.18 -11.48
CA ALA A 617 0.17 -9.79 -12.30
C ALA A 617 1.18 -10.64 -11.49
N ASN A 618 1.32 -10.34 -10.21
CA ASN A 618 2.29 -10.97 -9.30
C ASN A 618 1.64 -11.83 -8.20
N ILE A 619 0.40 -12.28 -8.40
CA ILE A 619 -0.25 -13.23 -7.50
C ILE A 619 -0.74 -14.43 -8.29
N GLY A 620 -0.35 -15.62 -7.84
CA GLY A 620 -0.82 -16.92 -8.30
C GLY A 620 -1.08 -17.83 -7.10
N PHE A 621 -1.02 -19.14 -7.29
CA PHE A 621 -1.26 -20.09 -6.20
C PHE A 621 -0.64 -21.47 -6.43
N ARG A 622 -0.63 -22.25 -5.36
CA ARG A 622 -0.26 -23.67 -5.33
C ARG A 622 -1.37 -24.48 -4.72
N VAL A 623 -1.40 -25.76 -5.09
CA VAL A 623 -2.34 -26.72 -4.52
C VAL A 623 -1.60 -27.63 -3.56
N ALA A 624 -2.17 -27.81 -2.38
CA ALA A 624 -1.84 -28.89 -1.46
C ALA A 624 -2.96 -29.94 -1.46
N ARG A 625 -2.67 -31.15 -0.99
CA ARG A 625 -3.62 -32.26 -0.94
C ARG A 625 -3.31 -33.25 0.18
N PRO A 626 -4.25 -34.12 0.59
CA PRO A 626 -3.95 -35.17 1.57
C PRO A 626 -2.85 -36.10 1.06
N LEU A 627 -2.04 -36.64 1.98
CA LEU A 627 -1.02 -37.61 1.62
C LEU A 627 -1.67 -38.84 0.96
N ARG A 628 -1.35 -39.09 -0.31
CA ARG A 628 -1.81 -40.32 -0.98
C ARG A 628 -1.18 -41.52 -0.28
N LYS A 629 -2.00 -42.50 0.11
CA LYS A 629 -1.49 -43.80 0.51
C LYS A 629 -0.78 -44.39 -0.71
N THR A 630 0.53 -44.56 -0.63
CA THR A 630 1.27 -45.41 -1.58
C THR A 630 0.64 -46.79 -1.48
N ARG A 631 0.03 -47.25 -2.59
CA ARG A 631 -0.44 -48.61 -2.71
C ARG A 631 0.73 -49.58 -2.75
#